data_AF-A0A955P2V4-F1
#
_entry.id   AF-A0A955P2V4-F1
#
_cell.length_a   1.000
_cell.length_b   1.000
_cell.length_c   1.000
_cell.angle_alpha   90.00
_cell.angle_beta   90.00
_cell.angle_gamma   90.00
#
_symmetry.space_group_name_H-M   'P 1'
#
loop_
_entity.id
_entity.type
_entity.pdbx_description
1 polymer ?
#
loop_
_entity_poly.entity_id
_entity_poly.type
_entity_poly.pdbx_seq_one_letter_code
_entity_poly.pdbx_strand_id
1 'polypeptide(L)'
;LLERGQNRFDIYCAACHGIDGSGNGPIAIRAKRLREPNWVPPLAMTDSTVLERPDGHLFNTITNGIRNMPAYGDQIHVEDRWAIVAYIRALQKSQHATLQDVPADKREQLREEGQK
;
A
#
# COMPACT_ATOMS: atom_id res chain seq x y z
N LEU A 1 -6.19 -0.44 14.70
CA LEU A 1 -5.66 -1.35 13.66
C LEU A 1 -5.00 -0.58 12.51
N LEU A 2 -5.71 0.35 11.85
CA LEU A 2 -5.19 1.08 10.69
C LEU A 2 -3.95 1.94 10.99
N GLU A 3 -3.93 2.67 12.11
CA GLU A 3 -2.77 3.47 12.52
C GLU A 3 -1.51 2.60 12.73
N ARG A 4 -1.69 1.43 13.37
CA ARG A 4 -0.60 0.45 13.52
C ARG A 4 -0.15 -0.08 12.15
N GLY A 5 -1.10 -0.38 11.27
CA GLY A 5 -0.83 -0.82 9.91
C GLY A 5 -0.04 0.20 9.10
N GLN A 6 -0.44 1.48 9.17
CA GLN A 6 0.28 2.59 8.56
C GLN A 6 1.70 2.68 9.10
N ASN A 7 1.87 2.73 10.42
CA ASN A 7 3.19 2.82 11.03
C ASN A 7 4.11 1.68 10.57
N ARG A 8 3.59 0.45 10.49
CA ARG A 8 4.37 -0.71 10.04
C ARG A 8 4.63 -0.69 8.54
N PHE A 9 3.68 -0.25 7.74
CA PHE A 9 3.87 -0.06 6.30
C PHE A 9 4.94 1.01 6.01
N ASP A 10 4.92 2.13 6.73
CA ASP A 10 5.90 3.21 6.58
C ASP A 10 7.32 2.74 6.91
N ILE A 11 7.48 1.90 7.93
CA ILE A 11 8.78 1.35 8.35
C ILE A 11 9.30 0.30 7.36
N TYR A 12 8.46 -0.67 6.95
CA TYR A 12 8.93 -1.87 6.25
C TYR A 12 8.66 -1.86 4.74
N CYS A 13 7.65 -1.12 4.28
CA CYS A 13 7.13 -1.24 2.92
C CYS A 13 7.36 0.03 2.09
N ALA A 14 7.19 1.21 2.68
CA ALA A 14 7.19 2.49 1.97
C ALA A 14 8.53 2.83 1.30
N ALA A 15 9.66 2.30 1.80
CA ALA A 15 10.98 2.49 1.18
C ALA A 15 11.01 2.03 -0.29
N CYS A 16 10.28 0.95 -0.61
CA CYS A 16 10.15 0.44 -1.97
C CYS A 16 8.81 0.81 -2.60
N HIS A 17 7.70 0.68 -1.85
CA HIS A 17 6.34 0.86 -2.38
C HIS A 17 5.82 2.31 -2.35
N GLY A 18 6.53 3.24 -1.72
CA GLY A 18 6.05 4.61 -1.48
C GLY A 18 5.08 4.69 -0.31
N ILE A 19 5.01 5.84 0.37
CA ILE A 19 4.08 6.06 1.51
C ILE A 19 2.62 5.99 1.03
N ASP A 20 2.37 6.40 -0.21
CA ASP A 20 1.07 6.33 -0.87
C ASP A 20 0.78 4.97 -1.52
N GLY A 21 1.72 4.02 -1.46
CA GLY A 21 1.61 2.73 -2.12
C GLY A 21 1.68 2.80 -3.66
N SER A 22 2.18 3.87 -4.26
CA SER A 22 2.27 4.05 -5.72
C SER A 22 3.29 3.15 -6.43
N GLY A 23 4.14 2.43 -5.67
CA GLY A 23 5.28 1.69 -6.21
C GLY A 23 6.53 2.55 -6.44
N ASN A 24 6.47 3.84 -6.11
CA ASN A 24 7.56 4.80 -6.32
C ASN A 24 8.28 5.17 -5.01
N GLY A 25 8.62 4.19 -4.18
CA GLY A 25 9.43 4.44 -2.99
C GLY A 25 10.84 4.92 -3.35
N PRO A 26 11.57 5.57 -2.42
CA PRO A 26 12.93 6.07 -2.66
C PRO A 26 13.89 5.04 -3.26
N ILE A 27 13.78 3.77 -2.84
CA ILE A 27 14.59 2.67 -3.37
C ILE A 27 14.21 2.35 -4.82
N ALA A 28 12.91 2.30 -5.13
CA ALA A 28 12.43 2.08 -6.49
C ALA A 28 12.87 3.20 -7.45
N ILE A 29 12.78 4.46 -7.00
CA ILE A 29 13.24 5.62 -7.78
C ILE A 29 14.75 5.54 -8.03
N ARG A 30 15.54 5.22 -6.99
CA ARG A 30 16.98 5.08 -7.12
C ARG A 30 17.35 3.96 -8.08
N ALA A 31 16.75 2.78 -7.95
CA ALA A 31 17.03 1.62 -8.80
C ALA A 31 16.70 1.91 -10.27
N LYS A 32 15.57 2.58 -10.54
CA LYS A 32 15.20 3.06 -11.88
C LYS A 32 16.23 4.03 -12.44
N ARG A 33 16.68 5.00 -11.64
CA ARG A 33 17.70 6.00 -12.05
C ARG A 33 19.04 5.34 -12.40
N LEU A 34 19.46 4.34 -11.62
CA LEU A 34 20.69 3.60 -11.85
C LEU A 34 20.58 2.53 -12.96
N ARG A 35 19.37 2.29 -13.49
CA ARG A 35 19.08 1.22 -14.45
C ARG A 35 19.56 -0.14 -13.94
N GLU A 36 19.28 -0.41 -12.66
CA GLU A 36 19.66 -1.67 -12.00
C GLU A 36 19.15 -2.87 -12.83
N PRO A 37 20.04 -3.73 -13.35
CA PRO A 37 19.69 -4.70 -14.40
C PRO A 37 18.69 -5.77 -13.94
N ASN A 38 18.63 -6.04 -12.63
CA ASN A 38 17.76 -7.06 -12.04
C ASN A 38 16.62 -6.47 -11.19
N TRP A 39 16.42 -5.15 -11.25
CA TRP A 39 15.36 -4.51 -10.48
C TRP A 39 13.98 -4.79 -11.10
N VAL A 40 13.06 -5.30 -10.27
CA VAL A 40 11.65 -5.42 -10.62
C VAL A 40 10.89 -4.35 -9.86
N PRO A 41 10.23 -3.40 -10.54
CA PRO A 41 9.50 -2.34 -9.87
C PRO A 41 8.34 -2.93 -9.05
N PRO A 42 8.13 -2.44 -7.83
CA PRO A 42 6.95 -2.81 -7.05
C PRO A 42 5.70 -2.34 -7.78
N LEU A 43 4.64 -3.17 -7.75
CA LEU A 43 3.34 -2.76 -8.25
C LEU A 43 2.73 -1.71 -7.30
N ALA A 44 1.97 -0.78 -7.88
CA ALA A 44 1.13 0.10 -7.10
C ALA A 44 0.07 -0.73 -6.36
N MET A 45 -0.30 -0.32 -5.15
CA MET A 45 -1.34 -1.00 -4.37
C MET A 45 -2.70 -0.95 -5.10
N THR A 46 -2.90 0.04 -5.97
CA THR A 46 -4.09 0.22 -6.82
C THR A 46 -4.03 -0.48 -8.17
N ASP A 47 -2.95 -1.19 -8.49
CA ASP A 47 -2.89 -2.03 -9.68
C ASP A 47 -3.97 -3.12 -9.61
N SER A 48 -4.66 -3.39 -10.72
CA SER A 48 -5.77 -4.36 -10.75
C SER A 48 -5.35 -5.75 -10.27
N THR A 49 -4.13 -6.17 -10.60
CA THR A 49 -3.59 -7.47 -10.18
C THR A 49 -3.30 -7.55 -8.67
N VAL A 50 -3.21 -6.41 -7.99
CA VAL A 50 -3.05 -6.32 -6.53
C VAL A 50 -4.42 -6.18 -5.87
N LEU A 51 -5.34 -5.43 -6.47
CA LEU A 51 -6.71 -5.29 -5.99
C LEU A 51 -7.43 -6.65 -5.90
N GLU A 52 -7.29 -7.48 -6.95
CA GLU A 52 -7.93 -8.79 -7.08
C GLU A 52 -7.33 -9.87 -6.16
N ARG A 53 -6.16 -9.65 -5.57
CA ARG A 53 -5.55 -10.63 -4.66
C ARG A 53 -6.37 -10.76 -3.40
N PRO A 54 -6.60 -11.97 -2.87
CA PRO A 54 -7.23 -12.13 -1.57
C PRO A 54 -6.29 -11.65 -0.46
N ASP A 55 -6.85 -11.27 0.69
CA ASP A 55 -6.07 -10.78 1.84
C ASP A 55 -5.01 -11.78 2.30
N GLY A 56 -5.32 -13.07 2.26
CA GLY A 56 -4.37 -14.14 2.56
C GLY A 56 -3.16 -14.17 1.61
N HIS A 57 -3.34 -13.79 0.35
CA HIS A 57 -2.20 -13.65 -0.58
C HIS A 57 -1.33 -12.46 -0.20
N LEU A 58 -1.92 -11.32 0.19
CA LEU A 58 -1.15 -10.16 0.66
C LEU A 58 -0.36 -10.51 1.92
N PHE A 59 -1.01 -11.16 2.89
CA PHE A 59 -0.36 -11.67 4.10
C PHE A 59 0.79 -12.64 3.79
N ASN A 60 0.55 -13.58 2.86
CA ASN A 60 1.57 -14.55 2.45
C ASN A 60 2.77 -13.88 1.77
N THR A 61 2.53 -12.87 0.92
CA THR A 61 3.58 -12.09 0.29
C THR A 61 4.43 -11.35 1.32
N ILE A 62 3.85 -10.76 2.36
CA ILE A 62 4.63 -10.13 3.44
C ILE A 62 5.42 -11.19 4.21
N THR A 63 4.81 -12.34 4.46
CA THR A 63 5.42 -13.41 5.26
C THR A 63 6.58 -14.10 4.55
N ASN A 64 6.39 -14.48 3.28
CA ASN A 64 7.26 -15.39 2.54
C ASN A 64 7.93 -14.73 1.33
N GLY A 65 7.64 -13.46 1.06
CA GLY A 65 8.13 -12.77 -0.13
C GLY A 65 7.39 -13.21 -1.40
N ILE A 66 7.75 -12.58 -2.52
CA ILE A 66 7.30 -12.99 -3.86
C ILE A 66 8.29 -12.50 -4.91
N ARG A 67 8.82 -13.42 -5.72
CA ARG A 67 9.81 -13.11 -6.76
C ARG A 67 11.01 -12.34 -6.16
N ASN A 68 11.18 -11.08 -6.54
CA ASN A 68 12.28 -10.22 -6.07
C ASN A 68 11.91 -9.41 -4.80
N MET A 69 10.68 -9.49 -4.31
CA MET A 69 10.30 -8.91 -3.02
C MET A 69 10.70 -9.89 -1.91
N PRO A 70 11.54 -9.47 -0.94
CA PRO A 70 11.99 -10.33 0.15
C PRO A 70 10.86 -10.67 1.12
N ALA A 71 11.06 -11.74 1.89
CA ALA A 71 10.22 -12.11 3.01
C ALA A 71 10.48 -11.20 4.23
N TYR A 72 9.42 -10.88 4.97
CA TYR A 72 9.49 -10.10 6.22
C TYR A 72 8.91 -10.86 7.42
N GLY A 73 8.59 -12.14 7.28
CA GLY A 73 7.95 -12.95 8.32
C GLY A 73 8.71 -13.00 9.65
N ASP A 74 10.04 -12.98 9.60
CA ASP A 74 10.92 -13.01 10.78
C ASP A 74 11.05 -11.63 11.46
N GLN A 75 10.73 -10.55 10.74
CA GLN A 75 10.89 -9.17 11.21
C GLN A 75 9.56 -8.57 11.68
N ILE A 76 8.44 -9.08 11.17
CA ILE A 76 7.10 -8.52 11.41
C ILE A 76 6.22 -9.58 12.06
N HIS A 77 5.77 -9.30 13.28
CA HIS A 77 4.81 -10.12 14.01
C HIS A 77 3.52 -10.35 13.19
N VAL A 78 2.84 -11.47 13.43
CA VAL A 78 1.66 -11.89 12.67
C VAL A 78 0.56 -10.83 12.69
N GLU A 79 0.34 -10.22 13.85
CA GLU A 79 -0.68 -9.19 14.07
C GLU A 79 -0.35 -7.92 13.26
N ASP A 80 0.93 -7.55 13.19
CA ASP A 80 1.41 -6.41 12.42
C ASP A 80 1.30 -6.66 10.91
N ARG A 81 1.50 -7.90 10.45
CA ARG A 81 1.26 -8.28 9.04
C ARG A 81 -0.20 -8.08 8.66
N TRP A 82 -1.14 -8.50 9.51
CA TRP A 82 -2.57 -8.24 9.28
C TRP A 82 -2.92 -6.75 9.36
N ALA A 83 -2.30 -6.00 10.28
CA ALA A 83 -2.47 -4.56 10.33
C ALA A 83 -2.02 -3.87 9.03
N ILE A 84 -0.88 -4.30 8.46
CA ILE A 84 -0.39 -3.82 7.16
C ILE A 84 -1.40 -4.16 6.06
N VAL A 85 -1.93 -5.38 6.01
CA VAL A 85 -2.95 -5.77 5.01
C VAL A 85 -4.18 -4.87 5.11
N ALA A 86 -4.68 -4.61 6.32
CA ALA A 86 -5.80 -3.70 6.54
C ALA A 86 -5.49 -2.27 6.04
N TYR A 87 -4.27 -1.78 6.26
CA TYR A 87 -3.84 -0.48 5.77
C TYR A 87 -3.73 -0.42 4.24
N ILE A 88 -3.22 -1.47 3.59
CA ILE A 88 -3.21 -1.59 2.12
C ILE A 88 -4.63 -1.49 1.56
N ARG A 89 -5.61 -2.14 2.18
CA ARG A 89 -7.02 -2.03 1.77
C ARG A 89 -7.58 -0.63 1.96
N ALA A 90 -7.19 0.05 3.04
CA ALA A 90 -7.58 1.45 3.26
C ALA A 90 -7.00 2.36 2.16
N LEU A 91 -5.72 2.20 1.80
CA LEU A 91 -5.08 2.94 0.69
C LEU A 91 -5.78 2.69 -0.65
N GLN A 92 -6.10 1.43 -0.96
CA GLN A 92 -6.83 1.06 -2.17
C GLN A 92 -8.20 1.74 -2.23
N LYS A 93 -8.92 1.75 -1.11
CA LYS A 93 -10.24 2.39 -1.02
C LYS A 93 -10.13 3.91 -1.12
N SER A 94 -9.15 4.55 -0.47
CA SER A 94 -9.00 6.01 -0.51
C SER A 94 -8.69 6.54 -1.90
N GLN A 95 -7.96 5.78 -2.72
CA GLN A 95 -7.57 6.19 -4.08
C GLN A 95 -8.69 5.94 -5.12
N HIS A 96 -9.68 5.12 -4.80
CA HIS A 96 -10.87 4.87 -5.63
C HIS A 96 -12.14 5.46 -5.02
N ALA A 97 -12.02 6.29 -3.98
CA ALA A 97 -13.16 6.87 -3.31
C ALA A 97 -13.89 7.87 -4.22
N THR A 98 -15.20 7.75 -4.25
CA THR A 98 -16.11 8.65 -4.95
C THR A 98 -16.93 9.45 -3.95
N LEU A 99 -17.59 10.51 -4.39
CA LEU A 99 -18.49 11.28 -3.51
C LEU A 99 -19.66 10.42 -2.98
N GLN A 100 -20.01 9.34 -3.69
CA GLN A 100 -21.03 8.40 -3.28
C GLN A 100 -20.61 7.58 -2.05
N ASP A 101 -19.31 7.34 -1.85
CA ASP A 101 -18.76 6.65 -0.69
C ASP A 101 -18.79 7.48 0.60
N VAL A 102 -19.05 8.80 0.46
CA VAL A 102 -19.17 9.72 1.57
C VAL A 102 -20.61 9.71 2.12
N PRO A 103 -20.82 9.67 3.46
CA PRO A 103 -22.13 9.87 4.09
C PRO A 103 -22.84 11.13 3.59
N ALA A 104 -24.15 11.05 3.36
CA ALA A 104 -24.91 12.13 2.71
C ALA A 104 -24.80 13.49 3.44
N ASP A 105 -24.75 13.46 4.76
CA ASP A 105 -24.58 14.62 5.65
C ASP A 105 -23.19 15.28 5.56
N LYS A 106 -22.21 14.60 4.97
CA LYS A 106 -20.83 15.09 4.79
C LYS A 106 -20.48 15.49 3.36
N ARG A 107 -21.34 15.16 2.39
CA ARG A 107 -21.07 15.43 0.96
C ARG A 107 -20.99 16.92 0.63
N GLU A 108 -21.86 17.73 1.22
CA GLU A 108 -21.91 19.16 0.91
C GLU A 108 -20.66 19.88 1.43
N GLN A 109 -20.23 19.57 2.66
CA GLN A 109 -18.99 20.09 3.23
C GLN A 109 -17.77 19.80 2.32
N LEU A 110 -17.65 18.58 1.79
CA LEU A 110 -16.53 18.21 0.91
C LEU A 110 -16.59 18.90 -0.47
N ARG A 111 -17.78 19.21 -0.98
CA ARG A 111 -17.93 19.98 -2.23
C ARG A 111 -17.44 21.41 -2.08
N GLU A 112 -17.71 22.03 -0.94
CA GLU A 112 -17.25 23.38 -0.63
C GLU A 112 -15.72 23.41 -0.40
N GLU A 113 -15.17 22.39 0.26
CA GLU A 113 -13.73 22.26 0.50
C GLU A 113 -12.94 22.02 -0.80
N GLY A 114 -13.47 21.24 -1.75
CA GLY A 114 -12.81 20.97 -3.04
C GLY A 114 -12.85 22.12 -4.06
N GLN A 115 -13.57 23.20 -3.78
CA GLN A 115 -13.64 24.41 -4.62
C GLN A 115 -12.64 25.52 -4.20
N LYS A 116 -11.93 25.32 -3.09
CA LYS A 116 -10.87 26.21 -2.61
C LYS A 116 -9.51 25.76 -3.13
#